data_AF-N9T1N0-F1
#
_entry.id   AF-N9T1N0-F1
#
_cell.length_a   1.000
_cell.length_b   1.000
_cell.length_c   1.000
_cell.angle_alpha   90.00
_cell.angle_beta   90.00
_cell.angle_gamma   90.00
#
_symmetry.space_group_name_H-M   'P 1'
#
loop_
_entity.id
_entity.type
_entity.pdbx_description
1 polymer ?
#
loop_
_entity_poly.entity_id
_entity_poly.type
_entity_poly.pdbx_seq_one_letter_code
_entity_poly.pdbx_strand_id
1 'polypeptide(L)'
;MTLPLDLTPLSQIESNQEHILAIKRNDLLPLLNDPHRLCHYADHLVQAQSVLLNGVDPKLNQQLSEVITQIIQQLSLSKKFLGTRRFNALQKWLGIDIEYDAGQVKYVKDLDRLINEANYLSQRLQIEIQKSQSRLQQALGLREQMAAYIQAADQFLIEYPQFSKQQVLDHFVERLSKKVNTLQTLQSSNDIAIKQMQLSQHLSFSLLDRFKEAQQILIPAWQYHLKQSRESNSTATIEQLDKSREDLIQNLKKSLQK
;
A
#
# COMPACT_ATOMS: atom_id res chain seq x y z
N MET A 1 0.13 -12.74 -6.90
CA MET A 1 -1.17 -12.53 -7.55
C MET A 1 -1.71 -11.19 -7.10
N THR A 2 -1.85 -10.23 -8.00
CA THR A 2 -2.52 -8.94 -7.74
C THR A 2 -4.02 -9.17 -7.83
N LEU A 3 -4.75 -8.93 -6.74
CA LEU A 3 -6.22 -8.97 -6.75
C LEU A 3 -6.74 -7.88 -7.71
N PRO A 4 -7.82 -8.15 -8.47
CA PRO A 4 -8.43 -7.14 -9.31
C PRO A 4 -8.89 -5.93 -8.47
N LEU A 5 -8.72 -4.73 -9.03
CA LEU A 5 -9.13 -3.48 -8.37
C LEU A 5 -10.65 -3.35 -8.24
N ASP A 6 -11.40 -4.06 -9.10
CA ASP A 6 -12.84 -4.05 -9.07
C ASP A 6 -13.40 -5.26 -8.33
N LEU A 7 -14.24 -4.94 -7.34
CA LEU A 7 -14.96 -5.90 -6.52
C LEU A 7 -16.23 -6.30 -7.25
N THR A 8 -16.54 -7.60 -7.24
CA THR A 8 -17.81 -8.14 -7.73
C THR A 8 -18.97 -7.54 -6.92
N PRO A 9 -20.05 -7.03 -7.54
CA PRO A 9 -21.22 -6.54 -6.82
C PRO A 9 -21.76 -7.59 -5.83
N LEU A 10 -22.24 -7.16 -4.65
CA LEU A 10 -22.71 -8.08 -3.60
C LEU A 10 -23.78 -9.05 -4.08
N SER A 11 -24.69 -8.59 -4.95
CA SER A 11 -25.76 -9.39 -5.54
C SER A 11 -25.28 -10.46 -6.53
N GLN A 12 -24.03 -10.38 -6.98
CA GLN A 12 -23.43 -11.30 -7.96
C GLN A 12 -22.46 -12.29 -7.29
N ILE A 13 -22.28 -12.21 -5.97
CA ILE A 13 -21.44 -13.16 -5.23
C ILE A 13 -22.23 -14.46 -5.10
N GLU A 14 -21.77 -15.50 -5.78
CA GLU A 14 -22.35 -16.84 -5.67
C GLU A 14 -22.20 -17.34 -4.23
N SER A 15 -23.33 -17.49 -3.54
CA SER A 15 -23.37 -18.04 -2.19
C SER A 15 -23.92 -19.46 -2.23
N ASN A 16 -23.30 -20.37 -1.47
CA ASN A 16 -23.75 -21.74 -1.35
C ASN A 16 -25.18 -21.78 -0.76
N GLN A 17 -26.11 -22.43 -1.47
CA GLN A 17 -27.51 -22.59 -1.01
C GLN A 17 -27.62 -23.24 0.38
N GLU A 18 -26.78 -24.22 0.70
CA GLU A 18 -26.77 -24.85 2.03
C GLU A 18 -26.41 -23.84 3.12
N HIS A 19 -25.46 -22.94 2.83
CA HIS A 19 -25.06 -21.88 3.75
C HIS A 19 -26.17 -20.84 3.93
N ILE A 20 -26.83 -20.44 2.85
CA ILE A 20 -28.00 -19.54 2.90
C ILE A 20 -29.11 -20.16 3.76
N LEU A 21 -29.41 -21.44 3.56
CA LEU A 21 -30.43 -22.15 4.35
C LEU A 21 -30.04 -22.26 5.82
N ALA A 22 -28.75 -22.46 6.13
CA ALA A 22 -28.26 -22.47 7.49
C ALA A 22 -28.46 -21.10 8.18
N ILE A 23 -28.14 -19.99 7.49
CA ILE A 23 -28.37 -18.63 8.01
C ILE A 23 -29.87 -18.42 8.26
N LYS A 24 -30.73 -18.76 7.30
CA LYS A 24 -32.19 -18.66 7.48
C LYS A 24 -32.67 -19.42 8.71
N ARG A 25 -32.23 -20.67 8.86
CA ARG A 25 -32.67 -21.54 9.95
C ARG A 25 -32.15 -21.10 11.32
N ASN A 26 -30.87 -20.75 11.40
CA ASN A 26 -30.19 -20.57 12.67
C ASN A 26 -30.23 -19.11 13.15
N ASP A 27 -30.28 -18.15 12.22
CA ASP A 27 -30.15 -16.74 12.56
C ASP A 27 -31.44 -15.94 12.32
N LEU A 28 -32.20 -16.25 11.24
CA LEU A 28 -33.41 -15.49 10.88
C LEU A 28 -34.69 -16.03 11.53
N LEU A 29 -34.90 -17.35 11.55
CA LEU A 29 -36.08 -17.94 12.21
C LEU A 29 -36.20 -17.57 13.70
N PRO A 30 -35.12 -17.55 14.51
CA PRO A 30 -35.24 -17.17 15.92
C PRO A 30 -35.69 -15.72 16.13
N LEU A 31 -35.49 -14.83 15.15
CA LEU A 31 -35.89 -13.41 15.26
C LEU A 31 -37.41 -13.24 15.34
N LEU A 32 -38.18 -14.22 14.83
CA LEU A 32 -39.64 -14.21 14.93
C LEU A 32 -40.12 -14.37 16.37
N ASN A 33 -39.35 -15.09 17.20
CA ASN A 33 -39.66 -15.35 18.59
C ASN A 33 -39.04 -14.30 19.53
N ASP A 34 -37.95 -13.66 19.12
CA ASP A 34 -37.23 -12.67 19.91
C ASP A 34 -36.75 -11.49 19.04
N PRO A 35 -37.57 -10.43 18.92
CA PRO A 35 -37.28 -9.28 18.07
C PRO A 35 -36.00 -8.51 18.45
N HIS A 36 -35.52 -8.63 19.69
CA HIS A 36 -34.30 -7.92 20.12
C HIS A 36 -33.04 -8.46 19.44
N ARG A 37 -33.05 -9.72 19.00
CA ARG A 37 -31.94 -10.35 18.28
C ARG A 37 -31.68 -9.75 16.92
N LEU A 38 -32.67 -9.07 16.33
CA LEU A 38 -32.51 -8.42 15.02
C LEU A 38 -31.43 -7.33 15.05
N CYS A 39 -31.26 -6.66 16.20
CA CYS A 39 -30.18 -5.69 16.38
C CYS A 39 -28.81 -6.32 16.11
N HIS A 40 -28.62 -7.57 16.53
CA HIS A 40 -27.37 -8.33 16.43
C HIS A 40 -27.17 -9.10 15.12
N TYR A 41 -28.16 -9.07 14.23
CA TYR A 41 -28.06 -9.78 12.95
C TYR A 41 -26.85 -9.27 12.15
N ALA A 42 -25.94 -10.18 11.80
CA ALA A 42 -24.67 -9.90 11.11
C ALA A 42 -23.72 -8.91 11.83
N ASP A 43 -23.95 -8.53 13.09
CA ASP A 43 -23.11 -7.56 13.81
C ASP A 43 -21.67 -8.07 13.98
N HIS A 44 -21.49 -9.38 14.14
CA HIS A 44 -20.16 -9.98 14.24
C HIS A 44 -19.33 -9.74 12.97
N LEU A 45 -19.96 -9.73 11.78
CA LEU A 45 -19.29 -9.40 10.52
C LEU A 45 -18.89 -7.93 10.47
N VAL A 46 -19.79 -7.04 10.90
CA VAL A 46 -19.51 -5.60 10.97
C VAL A 46 -18.32 -5.32 11.89
N GLN A 47 -18.31 -5.92 13.08
CA GLN A 47 -17.22 -5.78 14.04
C GLN A 47 -15.91 -6.35 13.48
N ALA A 48 -15.94 -7.55 12.91
CA ALA A 48 -14.76 -8.19 12.31
C ALA A 48 -14.19 -7.39 11.14
N GLN A 49 -15.03 -6.81 10.28
CA GLN A 49 -14.57 -5.96 9.19
C GLN A 49 -13.92 -4.67 9.72
N SER A 50 -14.49 -4.03 10.75
CA SER A 50 -14.00 -2.74 11.27
C SER A 50 -12.53 -2.75 11.70
N VAL A 51 -12.03 -3.87 12.23
CA VAL A 51 -10.64 -3.98 12.69
C VAL A 51 -9.64 -4.26 11.55
N LEU A 52 -10.12 -4.69 10.38
CA LEU A 52 -9.30 -5.10 9.25
C LEU A 52 -9.04 -3.97 8.25
N LEU A 53 -9.89 -2.95 8.21
CA LEU A 53 -9.90 -1.89 7.19
C LEU A 53 -8.83 -0.81 7.42
N ASN A 54 -7.61 -1.24 7.76
CA ASN A 54 -6.43 -0.40 7.90
C ASN A 54 -5.43 -0.72 6.79
N GLY A 55 -5.12 0.30 5.98
CA GLY A 55 -4.16 0.23 4.87
C GLY A 55 -2.70 0.12 5.31
N VAL A 56 -1.78 0.29 4.37
CA VAL A 56 -0.34 0.42 4.68
C VAL A 56 -0.11 1.80 5.31
N ASP A 57 0.74 1.88 6.34
CA ASP A 57 1.05 3.15 7.02
C ASP A 57 1.57 4.20 6.01
N PRO A 58 0.83 5.30 5.79
CA PRO A 58 1.23 6.33 4.83
C PRO A 58 2.54 7.02 5.22
N LYS A 59 2.86 7.07 6.52
CA LYS A 59 4.10 7.67 7.00
C LYS A 59 5.33 6.90 6.51
N LEU A 60 5.24 5.58 6.44
CA LEU A 60 6.34 4.74 5.98
C LEU A 60 6.61 4.94 4.48
N ASN A 61 5.55 5.09 3.68
CA ASN A 61 5.66 5.47 2.26
C ASN A 61 6.31 6.85 2.09
N GLN A 62 5.89 7.84 2.87
CA GLN A 62 6.46 9.19 2.84
C GLN A 62 7.94 9.17 3.22
N GLN A 63 8.29 8.53 4.33
CA GLN A 63 9.69 8.42 4.79
C GLN A 63 10.59 7.78 3.74
N LEU A 64 10.16 6.65 3.15
CA LEU A 64 10.96 6.00 2.10
C LEU A 64 11.10 6.91 0.86
N SER A 65 10.03 7.57 0.44
CA SER A 65 10.06 8.52 -0.69
C SER A 65 11.01 9.70 -0.44
N GLU A 66 11.00 10.26 0.77
CA GLU A 66 11.90 11.34 1.20
C GLU A 66 13.37 10.90 1.16
N VAL A 67 13.69 9.73 1.71
CA VAL A 67 15.07 9.21 1.71
C VAL A 67 15.54 8.91 0.28
N ILE A 68 14.69 8.34 -0.59
CA ILE A 68 15.01 8.15 -2.01
C ILE A 68 15.29 9.49 -2.69
N THR A 69 14.49 10.51 -2.40
CA THR A 69 14.69 11.87 -2.93
C THR A 69 16.05 12.43 -2.48
N GLN A 70 16.42 12.25 -1.22
CA GLN A 70 17.71 12.68 -0.69
C GLN A 70 18.88 11.93 -1.36
N ILE A 71 18.74 10.62 -1.60
CA ILE A 71 19.73 9.82 -2.34
C ILE A 71 19.90 10.40 -3.75
N ILE A 72 18.81 10.64 -4.49
CA ILE A 72 18.86 11.20 -5.84
C ILE A 72 19.51 12.59 -5.84
N GLN A 73 19.17 13.44 -4.88
CA GLN A 73 19.76 14.77 -4.74
C GLN A 73 21.26 14.69 -4.48
N GLN A 74 21.69 13.85 -3.52
CA GLN A 74 23.12 13.63 -3.28
C GLN A 74 23.78 13.15 -4.56
N LEU A 75 23.29 12.08 -5.17
CA LEU A 75 23.83 11.52 -6.41
C LEU A 75 23.96 12.58 -7.51
N SER A 76 23.01 13.51 -7.67
CA SER A 76 23.06 14.61 -8.64
C SER A 76 24.19 15.65 -8.37
N LEU A 77 24.52 15.88 -7.10
CA LEU A 77 25.53 16.86 -6.67
C LEU A 77 26.95 16.28 -6.59
N SER A 78 27.13 14.99 -6.87
CA SER A 78 28.41 14.28 -6.67
C SER A 78 29.60 14.93 -7.37
N LYS A 79 29.44 15.47 -8.59
CA LYS A 79 30.51 16.13 -9.36
C LYS A 79 31.12 17.32 -8.63
N LYS A 80 30.33 18.05 -7.82
CA LYS A 80 30.81 19.20 -7.03
C LYS A 80 31.73 18.78 -5.88
N PHE A 81 31.43 17.65 -5.25
CA PHE A 81 32.10 17.20 -4.03
C PHE A 81 33.22 16.19 -4.31
N LEU A 82 33.07 15.33 -5.32
CA LEU A 82 33.97 14.21 -5.63
C LEU A 82 34.88 14.43 -6.84
N GLY A 83 34.92 15.66 -7.38
CA GLY A 83 35.81 16.01 -8.48
C GLY A 83 37.30 15.92 -8.11
N THR A 84 38.18 15.84 -9.10
CA THR A 84 39.63 15.94 -8.86
C THR A 84 40.04 17.41 -8.81
N ARG A 85 40.56 17.87 -7.67
CA ARG A 85 41.20 19.20 -7.53
C ARG A 85 42.70 19.06 -7.36
N ARG A 86 43.46 19.94 -8.03
CA ARG A 86 44.90 20.07 -7.82
C ARG A 86 45.15 21.15 -6.77
N PHE A 87 45.79 20.77 -5.67
CA PHE A 87 46.21 21.69 -4.61
C PHE A 87 47.68 22.07 -4.79
N ASN A 88 47.98 23.37 -4.70
CA ASN A 88 49.34 23.86 -4.69
C ASN A 88 50.00 23.66 -3.31
N ALA A 89 51.32 23.82 -3.21
CA ALA A 89 52.09 23.54 -1.99
C ALA A 89 51.60 24.33 -0.76
N LEU A 90 51.16 25.57 -0.95
CA LEU A 90 50.62 26.42 0.12
C LEU A 90 49.25 25.92 0.61
N GLN A 91 48.39 25.48 -0.30
CA GLN A 91 47.08 24.92 0.05
C GLN A 91 47.20 23.58 0.79
N LYS A 92 48.18 22.75 0.43
CA LYS A 92 48.49 21.52 1.17
C LYS A 92 49.04 21.81 2.56
N TRP A 93 49.87 22.84 2.69
CA TRP A 93 50.41 23.27 3.98
C TRP A 93 49.32 23.84 4.91
N LEU A 94 48.29 24.48 4.35
CA LEU A 94 47.10 24.95 5.08
C LEU A 94 46.10 23.84 5.42
N GLY A 95 46.38 22.58 5.04
CA GLY A 95 45.48 21.43 5.29
C GLY A 95 44.22 21.41 4.43
N ILE A 96 44.14 22.25 3.39
CA ILE A 96 42.96 22.40 2.53
C ILE A 96 42.72 21.12 1.70
N ASP A 97 43.79 20.38 1.38
CA ASP A 97 43.73 19.07 0.74
C ASP A 97 43.16 17.99 1.67
N ILE A 98 43.59 17.98 2.94
CA ILE A 98 43.08 17.06 3.96
C ILE A 98 41.60 17.33 4.26
N GLU A 99 41.20 18.60 4.38
CA GLU A 99 39.80 19.01 4.55
C GLU A 99 38.94 18.63 3.34
N TYR A 100 39.48 18.76 2.14
CA TYR A 100 38.80 18.35 0.91
C TYR A 100 38.58 16.84 0.86
N ASP A 101 39.60 16.05 1.17
CA ASP A 101 39.51 14.59 1.21
C ASP A 101 38.58 14.11 2.34
N ALA A 102 38.64 14.74 3.52
CA ALA A 102 37.69 14.51 4.61
C ALA A 102 36.24 14.84 4.17
N GLY A 103 36.06 15.88 3.38
CA GLY A 103 34.78 16.24 2.76
C GLY A 103 34.25 15.18 1.79
N GLN A 104 35.12 14.56 0.99
CA GLN A 104 34.75 13.44 0.10
C GLN A 104 34.34 12.20 0.89
N VAL A 105 35.13 11.84 1.91
CA VAL A 105 34.85 10.69 2.79
C VAL A 105 33.52 10.89 3.51
N LYS A 106 33.28 12.09 4.04
CA LYS A 106 32.01 12.44 4.69
C LYS A 106 30.83 12.32 3.73
N TYR A 107 30.97 12.86 2.52
CA TYR A 107 29.93 12.80 1.50
C TYR A 107 29.55 11.36 1.12
N VAL A 108 30.54 10.47 0.91
CA VAL A 108 30.27 9.04 0.63
C VAL A 108 29.62 8.36 1.84
N LYS A 109 30.09 8.64 3.05
CA LYS A 109 29.52 8.09 4.29
C LYS A 109 28.07 8.54 4.51
N ASP A 110 27.74 9.79 4.18
CA ASP A 110 26.39 10.32 4.25
C ASP A 110 25.46 9.63 3.23
N LEU A 111 25.97 9.36 2.02
CA LEU A 111 25.23 8.59 1.01
C LEU A 111 24.99 7.15 1.47
N ASP A 112 26.01 6.47 1.98
CA ASP A 112 25.88 5.10 2.52
C ASP A 112 24.87 5.05 3.66
N ARG A 113 24.84 6.07 4.54
CA ARG A 113 23.83 6.20 5.60
C ARG A 113 22.42 6.27 5.02
N LEU A 114 22.19 7.10 4.01
CA LEU A 114 20.88 7.22 3.35
C LEU A 114 20.45 5.92 2.66
N ILE A 115 21.37 5.23 2.01
CA ILE A 115 21.10 3.93 1.37
C ILE A 115 20.71 2.89 2.42
N ASN A 116 21.43 2.82 3.54
CA ASN A 116 21.11 1.92 4.65
C ASN A 116 19.75 2.24 5.29
N GLU A 117 19.43 3.52 5.45
CA GLU A 117 18.13 3.97 5.94
C GLU A 117 16.99 3.56 5.00
N ALA A 118 17.16 3.79 3.69
CA ALA A 118 16.18 3.35 2.68
C ALA A 118 16.04 1.83 2.64
N ASN A 119 17.13 1.06 2.78
CA ASN A 119 17.08 -0.40 2.88
C ASN A 119 16.25 -0.84 4.09
N TYR A 120 16.47 -0.26 5.25
CA TYR A 120 15.68 -0.56 6.46
C TYR A 120 14.20 -0.22 6.29
N LEU A 121 13.89 0.97 5.76
CA LEU A 121 12.51 1.40 5.49
C LEU A 121 11.83 0.49 4.47
N SER A 122 12.55 0.05 3.43
CA SER A 122 12.02 -0.85 2.40
C SER A 122 11.64 -2.22 2.97
N GLN A 123 12.46 -2.79 3.86
CA GLN A 123 12.16 -4.07 4.52
C GLN A 123 10.93 -3.95 5.43
N ARG A 124 10.84 -2.86 6.20
CA ARG A 124 9.66 -2.58 7.02
C ARG A 124 8.40 -2.42 6.17
N LEU A 125 8.52 -1.72 5.04
CA LEU A 125 7.40 -1.50 4.13
C LEU A 125 6.93 -2.81 3.52
N GLN A 126 7.86 -3.70 3.14
CA GLN A 126 7.52 -5.05 2.67
C GLN A 126 6.71 -5.85 3.70
N ILE A 127 7.07 -5.78 4.99
CA ILE A 127 6.33 -6.43 6.08
C ILE A 127 4.92 -5.84 6.21
N GLU A 128 4.78 -4.51 6.18
CA GLU A 128 3.46 -3.87 6.28
C GLU A 128 2.56 -4.17 5.07
N ILE A 129 3.14 -4.26 3.86
CA ILE A 129 2.42 -4.72 2.68
C ILE A 129 1.90 -6.15 2.90
N GLN A 130 2.73 -7.07 3.40
CA GLN A 130 2.31 -8.45 3.68
C GLN A 130 1.17 -8.53 4.71
N LYS A 131 1.26 -7.74 5.79
CA LYS A 131 0.19 -7.65 6.78
C LYS A 131 -1.10 -7.09 6.17
N SER A 132 -0.98 -6.04 5.37
CA SER A 132 -2.10 -5.43 4.64
C SER A 132 -2.77 -6.43 3.69
N GLN A 133 -1.99 -7.26 3.00
CA GLN A 133 -2.50 -8.32 2.12
C GLN A 133 -3.30 -9.37 2.91
N SER A 134 -2.80 -9.80 4.07
CA SER A 134 -3.54 -10.74 4.93
C SER A 134 -4.86 -10.13 5.42
N ARG A 135 -4.85 -8.86 5.86
CA ARG A 135 -6.08 -8.15 6.26
C ARG A 135 -7.07 -8.03 5.11
N LEU A 136 -6.59 -7.73 3.90
CA LEU A 136 -7.40 -7.65 2.69
C LEU A 136 -8.08 -8.98 2.37
N GLN A 137 -7.34 -10.10 2.43
CA GLN A 137 -7.91 -11.43 2.20
C GLN A 137 -9.01 -11.76 3.23
N GLN A 138 -8.78 -11.45 4.51
CA GLN A 138 -9.77 -11.64 5.56
C GLN A 138 -11.02 -10.76 5.32
N ALA A 139 -10.82 -9.50 4.94
CA ALA A 139 -11.92 -8.58 4.64
C ALA A 139 -12.77 -9.05 3.44
N LEU A 140 -12.13 -9.62 2.41
CA LEU A 140 -12.83 -10.24 1.27
C LEU A 140 -13.65 -11.47 1.68
N GLY A 141 -13.10 -12.34 2.54
CA GLY A 141 -13.86 -13.49 3.06
C GLY A 141 -15.07 -13.06 3.92
N LEU A 142 -14.92 -12.01 4.74
CA LEU A 142 -16.04 -11.45 5.50
C LEU A 142 -17.07 -10.76 4.60
N ARG A 143 -16.63 -10.17 3.49
CA ARG A 143 -17.52 -9.58 2.47
C ARG A 143 -18.37 -10.64 1.80
N GLU A 144 -17.81 -11.81 1.48
CA GLU A 144 -18.57 -12.95 0.95
C GLU A 144 -19.62 -13.43 1.97
N GLN A 145 -19.24 -13.54 3.25
CA GLN A 145 -20.20 -13.86 4.32
C GLN A 145 -21.29 -12.80 4.43
N MET A 146 -20.96 -11.51 4.36
CA MET A 146 -21.95 -10.42 4.39
C MET A 146 -22.95 -10.55 3.24
N ALA A 147 -22.48 -10.91 2.04
CA ALA A 147 -23.35 -11.13 0.89
C ALA A 147 -24.31 -12.30 1.13
N ALA A 148 -23.85 -13.41 1.69
CA ALA A 148 -24.71 -14.54 2.06
C ALA A 148 -25.76 -14.15 3.12
N TYR A 149 -25.39 -13.37 4.13
CA TYR A 149 -26.31 -12.85 5.14
C TYR A 149 -27.36 -11.90 4.55
N ILE A 150 -26.97 -10.99 3.65
CA ILE A 150 -27.90 -10.10 2.95
C ILE A 150 -28.87 -10.92 2.08
N GLN A 151 -28.33 -11.85 1.28
CA GLN A 151 -29.15 -12.70 0.41
C GLN A 151 -30.12 -13.58 1.20
N ALA A 152 -29.69 -14.17 2.32
CA ALA A 152 -30.54 -14.96 3.18
C ALA A 152 -31.71 -14.13 3.74
N ALA A 153 -31.44 -12.91 4.18
CA ALA A 153 -32.46 -12.00 4.70
C ALA A 153 -33.43 -11.53 3.59
N ASP A 154 -32.93 -11.21 2.40
CA ASP A 154 -33.76 -10.82 1.25
C ASP A 154 -34.70 -11.97 0.83
N GLN A 155 -34.18 -13.19 0.73
CA GLN A 155 -35.01 -14.36 0.43
C GLN A 155 -36.02 -14.63 1.55
N PHE A 156 -35.61 -14.50 2.81
CA PHE A 156 -36.48 -14.69 3.96
C PHE A 156 -37.65 -13.69 3.97
N LEU A 157 -37.40 -12.42 3.61
CA LEU A 157 -38.44 -11.41 3.47
C LEU A 157 -39.48 -11.76 2.38
N ILE A 158 -39.05 -12.39 1.29
CA ILE A 158 -39.94 -12.86 0.22
C ILE A 158 -40.77 -14.07 0.66
N GLU A 159 -40.16 -14.99 1.40
CA GLU A 159 -40.81 -16.22 1.86
C GLU A 159 -41.71 -15.98 3.10
N TYR A 160 -41.43 -14.93 3.89
CA TYR A 160 -42.13 -14.60 5.14
C TYR A 160 -43.67 -14.60 5.07
N PRO A 161 -44.33 -14.03 4.04
CA PRO A 161 -45.80 -14.03 3.94
C PRO A 161 -46.42 -15.44 3.87
N GLN A 162 -45.64 -16.46 3.50
CA GLN A 162 -46.10 -17.85 3.45
C GLN A 162 -46.09 -18.51 4.84
N PHE A 163 -45.28 -17.97 5.75
CA PHE A 163 -45.09 -18.52 7.10
C PHE A 163 -45.95 -17.82 8.16
N SER A 164 -46.31 -16.54 7.96
CA SER A 164 -47.08 -15.78 8.96
C SER A 164 -48.57 -15.75 8.62
N LYS A 165 -49.38 -16.48 9.42
CA LYS A 165 -50.86 -16.41 9.37
C LYS A 165 -51.42 -15.25 10.21
N GLN A 166 -50.59 -14.54 10.97
CA GLN A 166 -50.97 -13.48 11.89
C GLN A 166 -50.39 -12.14 11.43
N GLN A 167 -51.26 -11.31 10.85
CA GLN A 167 -50.89 -10.09 10.14
C GLN A 167 -51.00 -8.81 10.97
N VAL A 168 -51.19 -8.87 12.29
CA VAL A 168 -51.90 -7.75 12.94
C VAL A 168 -51.00 -6.64 13.49
N LEU A 169 -49.71 -6.85 13.80
CA LEU A 169 -48.90 -5.74 14.36
C LEU A 169 -47.37 -5.92 14.29
N ASP A 170 -46.87 -6.83 13.45
CA ASP A 170 -45.44 -7.13 13.46
C ASP A 170 -44.67 -6.27 12.44
N HIS A 171 -44.00 -5.23 12.96
CA HIS A 171 -43.03 -4.43 12.19
C HIS A 171 -41.75 -5.23 11.84
N PHE A 172 -41.70 -6.55 12.06
CA PHE A 172 -40.55 -7.39 11.72
C PHE A 172 -40.07 -7.22 10.28
N VAL A 173 -40.96 -7.34 9.28
CA VAL A 173 -40.61 -7.19 7.85
C VAL A 173 -39.94 -5.85 7.59
N GLU A 174 -40.52 -4.78 8.13
CA GLU A 174 -40.00 -3.42 7.99
C GLU A 174 -38.63 -3.26 8.68
N ARG A 175 -38.47 -3.77 9.91
CA ARG A 175 -37.23 -3.69 10.67
C ARG A 175 -36.12 -4.52 10.02
N LEU A 176 -36.42 -5.72 9.53
CA LEU A 176 -35.45 -6.57 8.85
C LEU A 176 -35.03 -5.94 7.52
N SER A 177 -35.97 -5.42 6.73
CA SER A 177 -35.65 -4.66 5.50
C SER A 177 -34.76 -3.45 5.80
N LYS A 178 -35.05 -2.67 6.85
CA LYS A 178 -34.18 -1.57 7.31
C LYS A 178 -32.78 -2.06 7.69
N LYS A 179 -32.67 -3.16 8.45
CA LYS A 179 -31.38 -3.77 8.82
C LYS A 179 -30.59 -4.19 7.59
N VAL A 180 -31.22 -4.84 6.61
CA VAL A 180 -30.57 -5.22 5.33
C VAL A 180 -30.05 -4.00 4.59
N ASN A 181 -30.84 -2.94 4.45
CA ASN A 181 -30.41 -1.69 3.81
C ASN A 181 -29.21 -1.05 4.54
N THR A 182 -29.20 -1.09 5.87
CA THR A 182 -28.06 -0.65 6.69
C THR A 182 -26.82 -1.50 6.41
N LEU A 183 -26.94 -2.83 6.39
CA LEU A 183 -25.83 -3.74 6.10
C LEU A 183 -25.27 -3.52 4.69
N GLN A 184 -26.11 -3.33 3.68
CA GLN A 184 -25.70 -3.00 2.30
C GLN A 184 -24.95 -1.67 2.23
N THR A 185 -25.42 -0.65 2.94
CA THR A 185 -24.77 0.66 2.99
C THR A 185 -23.40 0.58 3.69
N LEU A 186 -23.34 -0.11 4.83
CA LEU A 186 -22.09 -0.36 5.55
C LEU A 186 -21.10 -1.14 4.68
N GLN A 187 -21.55 -2.19 3.99
CA GLN A 187 -20.70 -2.97 3.12
C GLN A 187 -20.21 -2.15 1.92
N SER A 188 -21.02 -1.25 1.38
CA SER A 188 -20.58 -0.32 0.33
C SER A 188 -19.47 0.61 0.81
N SER A 189 -19.56 1.11 2.06
CA SER A 189 -18.48 1.86 2.70
C SER A 189 -17.21 1.02 2.89
N ASN A 190 -17.38 -0.23 3.33
CA ASN A 190 -16.27 -1.16 3.51
C ASN A 190 -15.61 -1.54 2.18
N ASP A 191 -16.37 -1.65 1.10
CA ASP A 191 -15.88 -1.88 -0.25
C ASP A 191 -14.99 -0.72 -0.73
N ILE A 192 -15.35 0.53 -0.40
CA ILE A 192 -14.49 1.70 -0.66
C ILE A 192 -13.19 1.58 0.13
N ALA A 193 -13.25 1.22 1.42
CA ALA A 193 -12.05 1.05 2.24
C ALA A 193 -11.15 -0.09 1.72
N ILE A 194 -11.72 -1.21 1.28
CA ILE A 194 -11.02 -2.32 0.62
C ILE A 194 -10.28 -1.82 -0.64
N LYS A 195 -10.96 -1.05 -1.49
CA LYS A 195 -10.34 -0.44 -2.68
C LYS A 195 -9.19 0.50 -2.32
N GLN A 196 -9.34 1.31 -1.25
CA GLN A 196 -8.26 2.18 -0.76
C GLN A 196 -7.07 1.37 -0.23
N MET A 197 -7.30 0.24 0.43
CA MET A 197 -6.22 -0.66 0.86
C MET A 197 -5.47 -1.25 -0.34
N GLN A 198 -6.18 -1.69 -1.39
CA GLN A 198 -5.56 -2.20 -2.62
C GLN A 198 -4.71 -1.11 -3.30
N LEU A 199 -5.23 0.11 -3.41
CA LEU A 199 -4.50 1.24 -3.98
C LEU A 199 -3.24 1.56 -3.16
N SER A 200 -3.37 1.61 -1.85
CA SER A 200 -2.26 1.85 -0.92
C SER A 200 -1.15 0.79 -1.09
N GLN A 201 -1.51 -0.49 -1.19
CA GLN A 201 -0.54 -1.57 -1.45
C GLN A 201 0.17 -1.39 -2.80
N HIS A 202 -0.57 -1.04 -3.85
CA HIS A 202 0.00 -0.82 -5.18
C HIS A 202 1.02 0.34 -5.18
N LEU A 203 0.70 1.45 -4.51
CA LEU A 203 1.61 2.58 -4.36
C LEU A 203 2.89 2.16 -3.60
N SER A 204 2.74 1.39 -2.52
CA SER A 204 3.88 0.89 -1.76
C SER A 204 4.77 -0.07 -2.56
N PHE A 205 4.18 -0.97 -3.37
CA PHE A 205 4.95 -1.84 -4.27
C PHE A 205 5.73 -1.05 -5.31
N SER A 206 5.08 -0.08 -5.97
CA SER A 206 5.73 0.81 -6.93
C SER A 206 6.92 1.53 -6.31
N LEU A 207 6.79 2.03 -5.07
CA LEU A 207 7.89 2.68 -4.35
C LEU A 207 9.05 1.72 -4.06
N LEU A 208 8.75 0.48 -3.65
CA LEU A 208 9.77 -0.55 -3.43
C LEU A 208 10.53 -0.91 -4.71
N ASP A 209 9.81 -1.11 -5.82
CA ASP A 209 10.42 -1.46 -7.11
C ASP A 209 11.38 -0.38 -7.58
N ARG A 210 10.99 0.89 -7.41
CA ARG A 210 11.81 2.04 -7.79
C ARG A 210 13.04 2.23 -6.92
N PHE A 211 12.91 1.93 -5.62
CA PHE A 211 14.10 1.88 -4.75
C PHE A 211 15.04 0.76 -5.17
N LYS A 212 14.50 -0.43 -5.50
CA LYS A 212 15.29 -1.56 -6.00
C LYS A 212 16.02 -1.23 -7.30
N GLU A 213 15.35 -0.54 -8.22
CA GLU A 213 15.95 -0.04 -9.45
C GLU A 213 17.10 0.93 -9.16
N ALA A 214 16.91 1.88 -8.25
CA ALA A 214 17.96 2.79 -7.82
C ALA A 214 19.16 2.04 -7.20
N GLN A 215 18.90 1.01 -6.39
CA GLN A 215 19.92 0.19 -5.75
C GLN A 215 20.72 -0.66 -6.74
N GLN A 216 20.06 -1.27 -7.73
CA GLN A 216 20.68 -2.23 -8.64
C GLN A 216 21.30 -1.59 -9.88
N ILE A 217 20.76 -0.44 -10.31
CA ILE A 217 21.14 0.20 -11.57
C ILE A 217 21.81 1.55 -11.31
N LEU A 218 21.08 2.47 -10.66
CA LEU A 218 21.52 3.87 -10.56
C LEU A 218 22.79 4.02 -9.71
N ILE A 219 22.82 3.44 -8.52
CA ILE A 219 23.95 3.56 -7.60
C ILE A 219 25.21 2.91 -8.20
N PRO A 220 25.17 1.66 -8.73
CA PRO A 220 26.32 1.07 -9.39
C PRO A 220 26.80 1.84 -10.61
N ALA A 221 25.89 2.34 -11.46
CA ALA A 221 26.25 3.16 -12.63
C ALA A 221 26.96 4.45 -12.19
N TRP A 222 26.48 5.09 -11.12
CA TRP A 222 27.13 6.27 -10.54
C TRP A 222 28.52 5.95 -9.98
N GLN A 223 28.68 4.84 -9.26
CA GLN A 223 29.98 4.41 -8.74
C GLN A 223 30.98 4.13 -9.87
N TYR A 224 30.53 3.48 -10.94
CA TYR A 224 31.33 3.22 -12.14
C TYR A 224 31.77 4.53 -12.80
N HIS A 225 30.86 5.50 -12.95
CA HIS A 225 31.17 6.82 -13.50
C HIS A 225 32.23 7.56 -12.67
N LEU A 226 32.13 7.51 -11.34
CA LEU A 226 33.13 8.12 -10.46
C LEU A 226 34.52 7.51 -10.66
N LYS A 227 34.62 6.18 -10.77
CA LYS A 227 35.90 5.50 -11.03
C LYS A 227 36.48 5.92 -12.38
N GLN A 228 35.67 5.91 -13.43
CA GLN A 228 36.13 6.29 -14.77
C GLN A 228 36.56 7.77 -14.84
N SER A 229 35.85 8.68 -14.16
CA SER A 229 36.23 10.10 -14.12
C SER A 229 37.56 10.35 -13.40
N ARG A 230 38.00 9.42 -12.54
CA ARG A 230 39.31 9.47 -11.88
C ARG A 230 40.43 8.85 -12.73
N GLU A 231 40.09 7.94 -13.63
CA GLU A 231 41.04 7.15 -14.44
C GLU A 231 41.23 7.68 -15.88
N SER A 232 40.21 8.31 -16.49
CA SER A 232 40.21 8.70 -17.91
C SER A 232 40.35 10.21 -18.13
N ASN A 233 41.25 10.59 -19.05
CA ASN A 233 41.37 11.96 -19.62
C ASN A 233 40.46 12.18 -20.86
N SER A 234 39.58 11.23 -21.19
CA SER A 234 38.77 11.23 -22.43
C SER A 234 37.41 11.89 -22.19
N THR A 235 37.20 13.09 -22.75
CA THR A 235 36.00 13.92 -22.53
C THR A 235 34.72 13.39 -23.18
N ALA A 236 34.81 12.71 -24.33
CA ALA A 236 33.64 12.29 -25.10
C ALA A 236 32.81 11.16 -24.47
N THR A 237 33.44 10.21 -23.78
CA THR A 237 32.76 9.13 -23.05
C THR A 237 32.07 9.63 -21.79
N ILE A 238 32.62 10.68 -21.15
CA ILE A 238 32.09 11.29 -19.94
C ILE A 238 30.77 12.03 -20.22
N GLU A 239 30.65 12.72 -21.36
CA GLU A 239 29.42 13.45 -21.73
C GLU A 239 28.22 12.54 -22.04
N GLN A 240 28.44 11.42 -22.75
CA GLN A 240 27.37 10.43 -23.00
C GLN A 240 26.87 9.80 -21.70
N LEU A 241 27.78 9.54 -20.75
CA LEU A 241 27.44 8.97 -19.45
C LEU A 241 26.75 9.98 -18.52
N ASP A 242 27.18 11.25 -18.52
CA ASP A 242 26.50 12.33 -17.79
C ASP A 242 25.05 12.49 -18.27
N LYS A 243 24.80 12.33 -19.59
CA LYS A 243 23.44 12.34 -20.16
C LYS A 243 22.60 11.15 -19.70
N SER A 244 23.14 9.92 -19.75
CA SER A 244 22.42 8.73 -19.25
C SER A 244 22.10 8.81 -17.74
N ARG A 245 23.00 9.39 -16.94
CA ARG A 245 22.77 9.65 -15.51
C ARG A 245 21.63 10.65 -15.30
N GLU A 246 21.63 11.75 -16.04
CA GLU A 246 20.57 12.76 -15.94
C GLU A 246 19.21 12.16 -16.37
N ASP A 247 19.17 11.38 -17.45
CA ASP A 247 17.95 10.69 -17.90
C ASP A 247 17.41 9.74 -16.83
N LEU A 248 18.28 8.97 -16.16
CA LEU A 248 17.89 8.08 -15.05
C LEU A 248 17.38 8.86 -13.83
N ILE A 249 18.05 9.94 -13.43
CA ILE A 249 17.63 10.82 -12.33
C ILE A 249 16.27 11.46 -12.65
N GLN A 250 16.06 11.90 -13.89
CA GLN A 250 14.81 12.51 -14.34
C GLN A 250 13.67 11.49 -14.38
N ASN A 251 13.93 10.25 -14.82
CA ASN A 251 12.93 9.18 -14.79
C ASN A 251 12.53 8.80 -13.36
N LEU A 252 13.49 8.75 -12.43
CA LEU A 252 13.22 8.54 -11.01
C LEU A 252 12.43 9.69 -10.38
N LYS A 253 12.78 10.94 -10.67
CA LYS A 253 12.02 12.12 -10.20
C LYS A 253 10.59 12.15 -10.74
N LYS A 254 10.41 11.95 -12.05
CA LYS A 254 9.09 11.89 -12.69
C LYS A 254 8.21 10.79 -12.10
N SER A 255 8.81 9.65 -11.77
CA SER A 255 8.07 8.56 -11.14
C SER A 255 7.74 8.83 -9.68
N LEU A 256 8.42 9.76 -8.97
CA LEU A 256 8.12 10.12 -7.56
C LEU A 256 6.93 11.10 -7.49
N GLN A 257 6.57 11.73 -8.61
CA GLN A 257 5.54 12.77 -8.71
C GLN A 257 4.17 12.26 -9.21
N LYS A 258 4.05 10.96 -9.50
CA LYS A 258 2.80 10.29 -9.89
C LYS A 258 2.26 9.47 -8.73
#